data_AF-A0A3C2B1K2-F1
#
_entry.id   AF-A0A3C2B1K2-F1
#
_cell.length_a   1.000
_cell.length_b   1.000
_cell.length_c   1.000
_cell.angle_alpha   90.00
_cell.angle_beta   90.00
_cell.angle_gamma   90.00
#
_symmetry.space_group_name_H-M   'P 1'
#
loop_
_entity.id
_entity.type
_entity.pdbx_description
1 polymer ?
#
loop_
_entity_poly.entity_id
_entity_poly.type
_entity_poly.pdbx_seq_one_letter_code
_entity_poly.pdbx_strand_id
1 'polypeptide(L)' 'MDFALVMLVFLGIGALIDRWLGTWPAFAIGLVLFSVVGQFVKMYYEYNATMEQLEAERAQSRQARPASTSPSEQAA' A
#
# COMPACT_ATOMS: atom_id res chain seq x y z
N MET A 1 -3.92 -1.81 -8.40
CA MET A 1 -4.35 -3.03 -9.13
C MET A 1 -5.69 -3.47 -8.56
N ASP A 2 -6.59 -3.93 -9.41
CA ASP A 2 -7.86 -4.53 -8.98
C ASP A 2 -7.58 -5.85 -8.25
N PHE A 3 -8.08 -5.95 -7.01
CA PHE A 3 -7.92 -7.14 -6.15
C PHE A 3 -8.45 -8.41 -6.82
N ALA A 4 -9.62 -8.33 -7.46
CA ALA A 4 -10.23 -9.46 -8.13
C ALA A 4 -9.38 -9.93 -9.30
N LEU A 5 -8.78 -9.00 -10.05
CA LEU A 5 -7.90 -9.31 -11.17
C LEU A 5 -6.63 -10.01 -10.69
N VAL A 6 -6.00 -9.53 -9.60
CA VAL A 6 -4.83 -10.19 -9.01
C VAL A 6 -5.18 -11.62 -8.56
N MET A 7 -6.28 -11.80 -7.82
CA MET A 7 -6.71 -13.14 -7.39
C MET A 7 -6.99 -14.06 -8.58
N LEU A 8 -7.64 -13.56 -9.63
CA LEU A 8 -7.97 -14.32 -10.83
C LEU A 8 -6.71 -14.79 -11.55
N VAL A 9 -5.68 -13.94 -11.64
CA VAL A 9 -4.38 -14.32 -12.22
C VAL A 9 -3.72 -15.44 -11.42
N PHE A 10 -3.62 -15.30 -10.09
CA PHE A 10 -3.01 -16.33 -9.24
C PHE A 10 -3.80 -17.65 -9.24
N LEU A 11 -5.12 -17.56 -9.24
CA LEU A 11 -6.02 -18.71 -9.39
C LEU A 11 -5.80 -19.40 -10.74
N GLY A 12 -5.75 -18.63 -11.83
CA GLY A 12 -5.57 -19.16 -13.19
C GLY A 12 -4.23 -19.86 -13.37
N ILE A 13 -3.15 -19.25 -12.85
CA ILE A 13 -1.81 -19.85 -12.85
C ILE A 13 -1.81 -21.14 -12.03
N GLY A 14 -2.36 -21.12 -10.82
CA GLY A 14 -2.40 -22.30 -9.96
C GLY A 14 -3.23 -23.43 -10.55
N ALA A 15 -4.38 -23.12 -11.15
CA ALA A 15 -5.21 -24.11 -11.83
C ALA A 15 -4.52 -24.72 -13.06
N LEU A 16 -3.72 -23.94 -13.78
CA LEU A 16 -2.94 -24.43 -14.91
C LEU A 16 -1.83 -25.38 -14.45
N ILE A 17 -1.12 -25.03 -13.38
CA ILE A 17 -0.10 -25.87 -12.74
C ILE A 17 -0.73 -27.17 -12.22
N ASP A 18 -1.84 -27.07 -11.49
CA ASP A 18 -2.55 -28.25 -10.97
C ASP A 18 -3.00 -29.19 -12.10
N ARG A 19 -3.46 -28.63 -13.22
CA ARG A 19 -3.86 -29.42 -14.41
C ARG A 19 -2.66 -30.12 -15.07
N TRP A 20 -1.51 -29.47 -15.11
CA TRP A 20 -0.30 -30.02 -15.76
C TRP A 20 0.36 -31.12 -14.92
N LEU A 21 0.39 -30.96 -13.59
CA LEU A 21 1.00 -31.92 -12.68
C LEU A 21 0.03 -33.01 -12.20
N GLY A 22 -1.26 -32.90 -12.52
CA GLY A 22 -2.29 -33.83 -12.06
C GLY A 22 -2.51 -33.77 -10.54
N THR A 23 -2.08 -32.68 -9.90
CA THR A 23 -2.29 -32.47 -8.47
C THR A 23 -3.75 -32.11 -8.21
N TRP A 24 -4.25 -32.51 -7.03
CA TRP A 24 -5.43 -31.87 -6.43
C TRP A 24 -5.20 -30.34 -6.35
N PRO A 25 -6.23 -29.48 -6.24
CA PRO A 25 -6.15 -28.02 -6.42
C PRO A 25 -5.34 -27.27 -5.34
N ALA A 26 -4.16 -27.78 -4.98
CA ALA A 26 -3.30 -27.33 -3.91
C ALA A 26 -2.50 -26.11 -4.35
N PHE A 27 -2.00 -26.06 -5.60
CA PHE A 27 -1.29 -24.89 -6.10
C PHE A 27 -2.23 -23.71 -6.29
N ALA A 28 -3.43 -23.94 -6.82
CA ALA A 28 -4.49 -22.92 -6.90
C ALA A 28 -4.80 -22.30 -5.53
N ILE A 29 -5.06 -23.13 -4.51
CA ILE A 29 -5.36 -22.64 -3.16
C ILE A 29 -4.16 -21.89 -2.57
N GLY A 30 -2.95 -22.47 -2.67
CA GLY A 30 -1.74 -21.86 -2.13
C GLY A 30 -1.43 -20.49 -2.77
N LEU A 31 -1.54 -20.40 -4.09
CA LEU A 31 -1.30 -19.15 -4.83
C LEU A 31 -2.34 -18.08 -4.55
N VAL A 32 -3.61 -18.45 -4.39
CA VAL A 32 -4.65 -17.50 -4.00
C VAL A 32 -4.40 -16.96 -2.59
N LEU A 33 -4.06 -17.81 -1.63
CA LEU A 33 -3.70 -17.39 -0.27
C LEU A 33 -2.48 -16.46 -0.29
N PHE A 34 -1.45 -16.80 -1.06
CA PHE A 34 -0.27 -15.95 -1.26
C PHE A 34 -0.64 -14.58 -1.83
N SER A 35 -1.53 -14.53 -2.84
CA SER A 35 -2.04 -13.29 -3.42
C SER A 35 -2.72 -12.41 -2.37
N VAL A 36 -3.57 -12.99 -1.52
CA VAL A 36 -4.26 -12.26 -0.45
C VAL A 36 -3.25 -11.64 0.52
N VAL A 37 -2.30 -12.44 1.00
CA VAL A 37 -1.24 -11.96 1.93
C VAL A 37 -0.40 -10.86 1.27
N GLY A 38 0.02 -11.05 0.02
CA GLY A 38 0.75 -10.04 -0.75
C GLY A 38 -0.01 -8.72 -0.88
N GLN A 39 -1.33 -8.78 -1.05
CA GLN A 39 -2.15 -7.57 -1.11
C GLN A 39 -2.22 -6.83 0.23
N PHE A 40 -2.31 -7.55 1.34
CA PHE A 40 -2.23 -6.94 2.68
C PHE A 40 -0.88 -6.28 2.92
N VAL A 41 0.21 -6.94 2.53
CA VAL A 41 1.56 -6.38 2.62
C VAL A 41 1.68 -5.12 1.76
N LYS A 42 1.19 -5.15 0.52
CA LYS A 42 1.18 -3.98 -0.36
C LYS A 42 0.37 -2.83 0.22
N MET A 43 -0.81 -3.11 0.77
CA MET A 43 -1.66 -2.11 1.42
C MET A 43 -0.94 -1.45 2.60
N TYR A 44 -0.22 -2.24 3.41
CA TYR A 44 0.58 -1.72 4.51
C TYR A 44 1.68 -0.76 4.03
N TYR A 45 2.42 -1.13 2.99
CA TYR A 45 3.48 -0.27 2.44
C TYR A 45 2.93 0.98 1.74
N GLU A 46 1.85 0.87 0.96
CA GLU A 46 1.21 2.02 0.33
C GLU A 46 0.68 3.01 1.37
N TYR A 47 0.12 2.50 2.48
CA TYR A 47 -0.33 3.34 3.58
C TYR A 47 0.82 4.12 4.23
N ASN A 48 1.92 3.43 4.57
CA ASN A 48 3.09 4.09 5.17
C ASN A 48 3.72 5.12 4.22
N ALA A 49 3.89 4.77 2.94
CA ALA A 49 4.46 5.68 1.95
C ALA A 49 3.60 6.95 1.74
N THR A 50 2.28 6.80 1.77
CA THR A 50 1.35 7.94 1.67
C THR A 50 1.47 8.88 2.86
N MET A 51 1.62 8.33 4.07
CA MET A 51 1.77 9.16 5.28
C MET A 51 3.10 9.91 5.31
N GLU A 52 4.18 9.26 4.90
CA GLU A 52 5.50 9.91 4.80
C GLU A 52 5.48 11.09 3.81
N GLN A 53 4.79 10.96 2.68
CA GLN A 53 4.59 12.07 1.74
C GLN A 53 3.80 13.23 2.36
N LEU A 54 2.71 12.93 3.08
CA LEU A 54 1.88 13.95 3.73
C LEU A 54 2.62 14.67 4.87
N GLU A 55 3.49 13.96 5.60
CA GLU A 55 4.34 14.57 6.61
C GLU A 55 5.42 15.47 5.99
N ALA A 56 6.03 15.04 4.88
CA ALA A 56 6.99 15.85 4.13
C ALA A 56 6.35 17.15 3.60
N GLU A 57 5.14 17.08 3.05
CA GLU A 57 4.39 18.27 2.61
C GLU A 57 4.05 19.22 3.77
N ARG A 58 3.67 18.68 4.94
CA ARG A 58 3.39 19.50 6.13
C ARG A 58 4.64 20.15 6.70
N ALA A 59 5.78 19.47 6.66
CA ALA A 59 7.06 20.01 7.09
C ALA A 59 7.50 21.18 6.20
N GLN A 60 7.38 21.03 4.87
CA GLN A 60 7.65 22.10 3.91
C GLN A 60 6.69 23.28 4.11
N SER A 61 5.40 23.02 4.33
CA SER A 61 4.38 24.05 4.57
C SER A 61 4.61 24.81 5.89
N ARG A 62 5.12 24.14 6.94
CA ARG A 62 5.54 24.78 8.20
C ARG A 62 6.80 25.62 8.03
N GLN A 63 7.78 25.15 7.25
CA GLN A 63 9.00 25.92 6.97
C GLN A 63 8.71 27.16 6.09
N ALA A 64 7.77 27.07 5.16
CA ALA A 64 7.33 28.19 4.33
C ALA A 64 6.51 29.25 5.09
N ARG A 65 6.10 28.98 6.35
CA ARG A 65 5.47 29.96 7.23
C ARG A 65 6.48 30.41 8.30
N PRO A 66 7.39 31.34 7.97
CA PRO A 66 8.25 31.94 8.99
C PRO A 66 7.34 32.59 10.03
N ALA A 67 7.69 32.39 11.30
CA ALA A 67 7.02 33.02 12.43
C ALA A 67 6.94 34.53 12.20
N SER A 68 5.81 35.00 11.69
CA SER A 68 5.49 36.42 11.61
C SER A 68 5.22 36.88 13.03
N THR A 69 6.30 37.29 13.68
CA THR A 69 6.44 38.45 14.56
C THR A 69 5.17 38.86 15.30
N SER A 70 5.22 38.63 16.61
CA SER A 70 4.41 39.21 17.67
C SER A 70 4.23 40.74 17.50
N PRO A 71 3.00 41.28 17.49
CA PRO A 71 2.75 42.73 17.58
C PRO A 71 2.40 43.24 18.98
N SER A 72 2.56 42.46 20.07
CA SER A 72 2.11 42.89 21.41
C SER A 72 3.20 43.50 22.31
N GLU A 73 4.42 43.72 21.80
CA GLU A 73 5.55 44.29 22.56
C GLU A 73 5.88 45.75 22.17
N GLN A 74 4.98 46.42 21.44
CA GLN A 74 5.12 47.82 21.01
C GLN A 74 4.16 48.82 21.68
N ALA A 75 3.32 48.38 22.61
CA ALA A 75 2.44 49.27 23.37
C ALA A 75 2.99 49.45 24.80
N ALA A 76 4.08 50.21 24.91
CA ALA A 76 4.60 50.77 26.15
C ALA A 76 4.36 52.28 26.16
#